data_AF-A0A378N8W5-F1
#
_entry.id   AF-A0A378N8W5-F1
#
_cell.length_a   1.000
_cell.length_b   1.000
_cell.length_c   1.000
_cell.angle_alpha   90.00
_cell.angle_beta   90.00
_cell.angle_gamma   90.00
#
_symmetry.space_group_name_H-M   'P 1'
#
loop_
_entity.id
_entity.type
_entity.pdbx_description
1 polymer ?
#
loop_
_entity_poly.entity_id
_entity_poly.type
_entity_poly.pdbx_seq_one_letter_code
_entity_poly.pdbx_strand_id
1 'polypeptide(L)' 'MITLSKPHNVVDKIDAKPLNVTKGEIKFENVDFAYDPKKPLLKDFDLTIKTGKKSA' A
#
# COMPACT_ATOMS: atom_id res chain seq x y z
N MET A 1 7.79 -12.66 22.33
CA MET A 1 7.91 -12.40 20.88
C MET A 1 7.03 -11.19 20.58
N ILE A 2 7.60 -10.01 20.35
CA ILE A 2 6.81 -8.79 20.07
C ILE A 2 6.89 -8.49 18.58
N THR A 3 5.83 -8.77 17.83
CA THR A 3 5.66 -8.23 16.49
C THR A 3 5.24 -6.76 16.65
N LEU A 4 5.96 -5.84 16.02
CA LEU A 4 5.68 -4.40 16.08
C LEU A 4 4.40 -4.08 15.30
N SER A 5 3.23 -4.45 15.82
CA SER A 5 1.94 -4.01 15.29
C SER A 5 1.69 -2.58 15.78
N LYS A 6 2.06 -1.60 14.95
CA LYS A 6 1.57 -0.23 15.11
C LYS A 6 0.03 -0.25 15.15
N PRO A 7 -0.62 0.65 15.92
CA PRO A 7 -2.07 0.73 15.92
C PRO A 7 -2.59 0.93 14.49
N HIS A 8 -3.45 0.01 14.03
CA HIS A 8 -4.10 0.09 12.73
C HIS A 8 -5.11 1.25 12.75
N ASN A 9 -4.66 2.46 12.41
CA ASN A 9 -5.53 3.62 12.18
C ASN A 9 -6.04 3.68 10.72
N VAL A 10 -6.21 2.52 10.07
CA VAL A 10 -6.84 2.46 8.75
C VAL A 10 -8.33 2.30 9.01
N VAL A 11 -9.05 3.42 8.95
CA VAL A 11 -10.50 3.45 9.12
C VAL A 11 -11.11 3.70 7.75
N ASP A 12 -12.18 2.96 7.43
CA ASP A 12 -12.95 3.20 6.21
C ASP A 12 -13.55 4.61 6.23
N LYS A 13 -13.65 5.21 5.05
CA LYS A 13 -14.42 6.45 4.89
C LYS A 13 -15.91 6.17 5.04
N ILE A 14 -16.67 7.18 5.44
CA ILE A 14 -18.11 7.05 5.74
C ILE A 14 -18.94 6.50 4.57
N ASP A 15 -18.47 6.71 3.33
CA ASP A 15 -19.08 6.22 2.08
C ASP A 15 -18.15 5.26 1.31
N ALA A 16 -17.36 4.45 2.03
CA ALA A 16 -16.48 3.47 1.40
C ALA A 16 -17.30 2.50 0.55
N LYS A 17 -17.04 2.49 -0.77
CA LYS A 17 -17.70 1.59 -1.71
C LYS A 17 -17.01 0.23 -1.70
N PRO A 18 -17.75 -0.87 -1.93
CA PRO A 18 -17.15 -2.17 -2.16
C PRO A 18 -16.12 -2.11 -3.29
N LEU A 19 -14.97 -2.75 -3.08
CA LEU A 19 -13.94 -2.83 -4.09
C LEU A 19 -14.42 -3.72 -5.25
N ASN A 20 -14.52 -3.14 -6.45
CA ASN A 20 -14.85 -3.88 -7.68
C ASN A 20 -13.62 -3.94 -8.60
N VAL A 21 -12.93 -5.07 -8.62
CA VAL A 21 -11.69 -5.27 -9.41
C VAL A 21 -12.01 -6.05 -10.68
N THR A 22 -11.86 -5.42 -11.85
CA THR A 22 -12.06 -6.06 -13.16
C THR A 22 -10.75 -6.50 -13.83
N LYS A 23 -9.60 -5.94 -13.40
CA LYS A 23 -8.25 -6.27 -13.87
C LYS A 23 -7.31 -6.24 -12.67
N GLY A 24 -6.51 -7.28 -12.48
CA GLY A 24 -5.56 -7.39 -11.36
C GLY A 24 -4.28 -6.59 -11.54
N GLU A 25 -4.38 -5.35 -12.03
CA GLU A 25 -3.24 -4.44 -12.11
C GLU A 25 -3.06 -3.73 -10.77
N ILE A 26 -1.83 -3.69 -10.27
CA ILE A 26 -1.46 -2.96 -9.05
C ILE A 26 -0.54 -1.82 -9.45
N LYS A 27 -0.88 -0.60 -9.06
CA LYS A 27 -0.07 0.59 -9.33
C LYS A 27 0.24 1.30 -8.02
N PHE A 28 1.52 1.50 -7.76
CA PHE A 28 2.04 2.41 -6.76
C PHE A 28 2.40 3.70 -7.51
N GLU A 29 1.86 4.84 -7.07
CA GLU A 29 2.11 6.16 -7.63
C GLU A 29 2.60 7.10 -6.52
N ASN A 30 3.82 7.65 -6.68
CA ASN A 30 4.45 8.59 -5.76
C ASN A 30 4.32 8.19 -4.27
N VAL A 31 4.61 6.93 -3.96
CA VAL A 31 4.41 6.40 -2.61
C VAL A 31 5.60 6.75 -1.72
N ASP A 32 5.32 7.50 -0.65
CA ASP A 32 6.24 7.71 0.47
C ASP A 32 5.85 6.81 1.65
N PHE A 33 6.81 6.10 2.23
CA PHE A 33 6.57 5.23 3.38
C PHE A 33 7.68 5.34 4.42
N ALA A 34 7.28 5.49 5.68
CA ALA A 34 8.21 5.56 6.81
C ALA A 34 7.62 4.89 8.05
N TYR A 35 8.40 4.04 8.73
CA TYR A 35 8.03 3.61 10.08
C TYR A 35 8.28 4.70 11.11
N ASP A 36 9.38 5.45 10.97
CA ASP A 36 9.66 6.65 11.75
C ASP A 36 9.72 7.82 10.75
N PRO A 37 8.98 8.92 10.95
CA PRO A 37 9.04 10.09 10.06
C PRO A 37 10.47 10.60 9.80
N LYS A 38 11.40 10.38 10.74
CA LYS A 38 12.82 10.76 10.61
C LYS A 38 13.63 9.79 9.74
N LYS A 39 13.11 8.59 9.48
CA LYS A 39 13.76 7.51 8.70
C LYS A 39 12.79 6.97 7.63
N PRO A 40 12.58 7.74 6.56
CA PRO A 40 11.80 7.28 5.39
C PRO A 40 12.47 6.08 4.71
N LEU A 41 11.66 5.07 4.38
CA LEU A 41 12.06 3.80 3.77
C LEU A 41 11.77 3.74 2.27
N LEU A 42 10.58 4.20 1.88
CA LEU A 42 10.26 4.46 0.49
C LEU A 42 10.09 5.97 0.34
N LYS A 43 10.67 6.50 -0.73
CA LYS A 43 10.45 7.88 -1.17
C LYS A 43 10.15 7.86 -2.65
N ASP A 44 9.09 8.56 -3.04
CA ASP A 44 8.70 8.74 -4.44
C ASP A 44 8.68 7.40 -5.22
N PHE A 45 8.03 6.39 -4.64
CA PHE A 45 8.05 5.04 -5.18
C PHE A 45 6.92 4.84 -6.19
N ASP A 46 7.31 4.61 -7.45
CA ASP A 46 6.43 4.26 -8.56
C ASP A 46 6.66 2.83 -9.03
N LEU A 47 5.61 2.01 -9.04
CA LEU A 47 5.67 0.63 -9.54
C LEU A 47 4.35 0.21 -10.15
N THR A 48 4.38 -0.29 -11.38
CA THR A 48 3.21 -0.88 -12.05
C THR A 48 3.39 -2.39 -12.22
N ILE A 49 2.55 -3.18 -11.56
CA ILE A 49 2.47 -4.62 -11.67
C ILE A 49 1.27 -4.96 -12.56
N LYS A 50 1.55 -5.40 -13.79
CA LYS A 50 0.52 -5.80 -14.75
C LYS A 50 -0.07 -7.17 -14.40
N THR A 51 -1.31 -7.39 -14.84
CA THR A 51 -2.04 -8.65 -14.65
C THR A 51 -1.23 -9.86 -15.15
N GLY A 52 -1.23 -10.96 -14.41
CA GLY A 52 -0.57 -12.21 -14.84
C GLY A 52 0.94 -12.26 -14.62
N LYS A 53 1.57 -11.17 -14.13
CA LYS A 53 2.95 -11.25 -13.62
C LYS A 53 2.95 -11.79 -12.20
N LYS A 54 3.47 -13.00 -12.04
CA LYS A 54 3.87 -13.53 -10.74
C LYS A 54 5.17 -12.83 -10.36
N SER A 55 5.13 -11.90 -9.41
CA SER A 55 6.35 -11.39 -8.77
C SER A 55 6.96 -12.55 -7.99
N ALA A 56 8.09 -13.05 -8.47
CA ALA A 56 8.93 -14.03 -7.79
C ALA A 56 9.64 -13.39 -6.60
#